data_AF-A0A350PJP2-F1
#
_entry.id   AF-A0A350PJP2-F1
#
_cell.length_a   1.000
_cell.length_b   1.000
_cell.length_c   1.000
_cell.angle_alpha   90.00
_cell.angle_beta   90.00
_cell.angle_gamma   90.00
#
_symmetry.space_group_name_H-M   'P 1'
#
loop_
_entity.id
_entity.type
_entity.pdbx_description
1 polymer ?
#
loop_
_entity_poly.entity_id
_entity_poly.type
_entity_poly.pdbx_seq_one_letter_code
_entity_poly.pdbx_strand_id
1 'polypeptide(L)'
;MVLREIIIRSIAGDSDCEQKLIKQCSDFAEAYLGMRTKKDSYLFNLISSSLKDIALDCVAELFEKKESRLVLLETYFSGLLITKESEYQTHLRRLVFSKVNETLFEYYKSFDPSLGKIIRNIKRVLKEDVVQDLEYNPESKLITTTQLHSDKPQMPADLLEIKLSYRFKYAVSTKDVLQLVSNIFVIHDEYNGKIKLSILAQIIRRLHQFYNEDAEHFNFSDHEELEERELTDLIKSVVKKVRLDLYTGYVSKNKMSEEDFSKYFMTVENVLLGDYTNCNGSGKSYYEHFVDIAGEIDKEKYRNEQRKYVEYFVKQSREHLVLYLRKIKNRQE
;
A
#
# COMPACT_ATOMS: atom_id res chain seq x y z
N MET A 1 8.14 35.87 -21.06
CA MET A 1 9.08 34.96 -21.76
C MET A 1 8.39 33.62 -21.91
N VAL A 2 8.36 33.08 -23.12
CA VAL A 2 7.66 31.83 -23.42
C VAL A 2 8.60 30.64 -23.14
N LEU A 3 8.08 29.45 -22.84
CA LEU A 3 8.86 28.32 -22.34
C LEU A 3 9.99 27.91 -23.30
N ARG A 4 9.70 27.91 -24.60
CA ARG A 4 10.68 27.69 -25.66
C ARG A 4 11.91 28.60 -25.52
N GLU A 5 11.69 29.89 -25.28
CA GLU A 5 12.75 30.88 -25.17
C GLU A 5 13.60 30.64 -23.90
N ILE A 6 12.95 30.25 -22.80
CA ILE A 6 13.63 29.85 -21.56
C ILE A 6 14.56 28.66 -21.85
N ILE A 7 14.05 27.60 -22.47
CA ILE A 7 14.82 26.38 -22.78
C ILE A 7 16.03 26.69 -23.68
N ILE A 8 15.83 27.43 -24.77
CA ILE A 8 16.90 27.75 -25.73
C ILE A 8 17.99 28.59 -25.05
N ARG A 9 17.61 29.62 -24.28
CA ARG A 9 18.57 30.49 -23.60
C ARG A 9 19.30 29.76 -22.47
N SER A 10 18.62 28.87 -21.73
CA SER A 10 19.27 28.00 -20.74
C SER A 10 20.32 27.10 -21.39
N ILE A 11 20.02 26.47 -22.52
CA ILE A 11 20.99 25.63 -23.26
C ILE A 11 22.19 26.46 -23.73
N ALA A 12 21.96 27.71 -24.13
CA ALA A 12 23.01 28.65 -24.53
C ALA A 12 23.84 29.23 -23.35
N GLY A 13 23.53 28.88 -22.10
CA GLY A 13 24.29 29.29 -20.93
C GLY A 13 23.79 30.57 -20.24
N ASP A 14 22.56 31.00 -20.49
CA ASP A 14 21.94 32.12 -19.77
C ASP A 14 21.51 31.70 -18.35
N SER A 15 22.25 32.16 -17.35
CA SER A 15 22.04 31.83 -15.93
C SER A 15 20.66 32.19 -15.40
N ASP A 16 20.07 33.31 -15.84
CA ASP A 16 18.74 33.73 -15.37
C ASP A 16 17.63 32.83 -15.93
N CYS A 17 17.79 32.42 -17.18
CA CYS A 17 16.87 31.47 -17.81
C CYS A 17 17.04 30.06 -17.22
N GLU A 18 18.28 29.64 -16.97
CA GLU A 18 18.60 28.38 -16.29
C GLU A 18 17.92 28.26 -14.92
N GLN A 19 18.04 29.29 -14.07
CA GLN A 19 17.37 29.29 -12.75
C GLN A 19 15.84 29.20 -12.85
N LYS A 20 15.25 29.88 -13.85
CA LYS A 20 13.80 29.78 -14.11
C LYS A 20 13.41 28.38 -14.58
N LEU A 21 14.23 27.74 -15.41
CA LEU A 21 13.99 26.39 -15.91
C LEU A 21 14.14 25.34 -14.81
N ILE A 22 15.18 25.45 -13.96
CA ILE A 22 15.38 24.59 -12.77
C ILE A 22 14.14 24.65 -11.89
N LYS A 23 13.67 25.86 -11.58
CA LYS A 23 12.48 26.04 -10.75
C LYS A 23 11.24 25.35 -11.36
N GLN A 24 10.98 25.54 -12.65
CA GLN A 24 9.83 24.91 -13.31
C GLN A 24 9.94 23.38 -13.35
N CYS A 25 11.14 22.83 -13.60
CA CYS A 25 11.37 21.40 -13.57
C CYS A 25 11.17 20.82 -12.16
N SER A 26 11.68 21.51 -11.14
CA SER A 26 11.52 21.16 -9.73
C SER A 26 10.04 21.20 -9.32
N ASP A 27 9.29 22.24 -9.69
CA ASP A 27 7.86 22.36 -9.41
C ASP A 27 7.06 21.19 -10.04
N PHE A 28 7.41 20.78 -11.27
CA PHE A 28 6.79 19.60 -11.90
C PHE A 28 7.16 18.30 -11.20
N ALA A 29 8.41 18.14 -10.80
CA ALA A 29 8.87 16.95 -10.08
C ALA A 29 8.19 16.85 -8.71
N GLU A 30 8.13 17.95 -7.95
CA GLU A 30 7.48 18.02 -6.64
C GLU A 30 5.99 17.70 -6.74
N ALA A 31 5.28 18.29 -7.70
CA ALA A 31 3.87 17.99 -7.92
C ALA A 31 3.63 16.50 -8.27
N TYR A 32 4.50 15.92 -9.11
CA TYR A 32 4.40 14.51 -9.49
C TYR A 32 4.73 13.55 -8.34
N LEU A 33 5.77 13.87 -7.56
CA LEU A 33 6.11 13.17 -6.32
C LEU A 33 4.95 13.26 -5.31
N GLY A 34 4.37 14.44 -5.11
CA GLY A 34 3.22 14.67 -4.21
C GLY A 34 1.93 13.93 -4.61
N MET A 35 1.71 13.68 -5.90
CA MET A 35 0.62 12.80 -6.35
C MET A 35 0.89 11.33 -6.04
N ARG A 36 2.15 10.90 -6.03
CA ARG A 36 2.57 9.52 -5.73
C ARG A 36 2.71 9.24 -4.24
N THR A 37 3.15 10.21 -3.43
CA THR A 37 3.26 10.09 -1.97
C THR A 37 1.92 9.76 -1.31
N LYS A 38 0.81 10.31 -1.84
CA LYS A 38 -0.56 9.99 -1.41
C LYS A 38 -0.96 8.54 -1.64
N LYS A 39 -0.22 7.79 -2.46
CA LYS A 39 -0.46 6.37 -2.77
C LYS A 39 0.62 5.42 -2.20
N ASP A 40 1.87 5.87 -2.10
CA ASP A 40 3.02 5.07 -1.64
C ASP A 40 3.75 5.78 -0.47
N SER A 41 3.15 5.77 0.73
CA SER A 41 3.63 6.55 1.89
C SER A 41 4.98 6.09 2.47
N TYR A 42 5.39 4.84 2.20
CA TYR A 42 6.51 4.21 2.89
C TYR A 42 7.90 4.72 2.42
N LEU A 43 8.10 4.91 1.11
CA LEU A 43 9.40 5.38 0.60
C LEU A 43 9.69 6.82 1.04
N PHE A 44 8.65 7.66 1.06
CA PHE A 44 8.77 9.07 1.43
C PHE A 44 8.90 9.30 2.93
N ASN A 45 8.36 8.41 3.76
CA ASN A 45 8.61 8.44 5.21
C ASN A 45 10.05 8.03 5.56
N LEU A 46 10.71 7.25 4.70
CA LEU A 46 12.10 6.80 4.87
C LEU A 46 13.12 7.83 4.34
N ILE A 47 12.76 8.55 3.27
CA ILE A 47 13.54 9.67 2.73
C ILE A 47 13.10 10.94 3.48
N SER A 48 13.58 11.13 4.70
CA SER A 48 13.27 12.26 5.60
C SER A 48 13.82 13.62 5.15
N SER A 49 13.96 13.82 3.85
CA SER A 49 14.34 15.08 3.22
C SER A 49 13.08 15.75 2.66
N SER A 50 13.04 17.08 2.58
CA SER A 50 11.90 17.79 2.01
C SER A 50 11.58 17.24 0.61
N LEU A 51 10.29 17.08 0.26
CA LEU A 51 9.89 16.69 -1.11
C LEU A 51 10.53 17.58 -2.17
N LYS A 52 10.77 18.83 -1.80
CA LYS A 52 11.46 19.83 -2.62
C LYS A 52 12.93 19.47 -2.88
N ASP A 53 13.63 18.92 -1.89
CA ASP A 53 15.03 18.51 -2.02
C ASP A 53 15.12 17.27 -2.94
N ILE A 54 14.21 16.31 -2.74
CA ILE A 54 14.12 15.12 -3.61
C ILE A 54 13.75 15.53 -5.05
N ALA A 55 12.84 16.49 -5.21
CA ALA A 55 12.45 17.00 -6.52
C ALA A 55 13.64 17.66 -7.24
N LEU A 56 14.48 18.40 -6.51
CA LEU A 56 15.72 18.97 -7.03
C LEU A 56 16.71 17.88 -7.44
N ASP A 57 16.92 16.86 -6.59
CA ASP A 57 17.80 15.73 -6.90
C ASP A 57 17.36 14.97 -8.16
N CYS A 58 16.05 14.75 -8.33
CA CYS A 58 15.50 14.09 -9.51
C CYS A 58 15.78 14.85 -10.81
N VAL A 59 15.83 16.18 -10.77
CA VAL A 59 16.06 17.00 -11.98
C VAL A 59 17.50 17.45 -12.14
N ALA A 60 18.36 17.29 -11.13
CA ALA A 60 19.73 17.79 -11.10
C ALA A 60 20.55 17.31 -12.32
N GLU A 61 20.39 16.03 -12.69
CA GLU A 61 21.06 15.44 -13.86
C GLU A 61 20.74 16.20 -15.16
N LEU A 62 19.50 16.69 -15.33
CA LEU A 62 19.11 17.47 -16.53
C LEU A 62 19.92 18.76 -16.69
N PHE A 63 20.45 19.27 -15.58
CA PHE A 63 21.23 20.51 -15.52
C PHE A 63 22.73 20.26 -15.38
N GLU A 64 23.18 19.01 -15.48
CA GLU A 64 24.61 18.69 -15.50
C GLU A 64 25.27 19.30 -16.74
N LYS A 65 26.31 20.09 -16.51
CA LYS A 65 27.04 20.79 -17.58
C LYS A 65 28.21 19.97 -18.04
N LYS A 66 28.27 19.72 -19.35
CA LYS A 66 29.50 19.26 -20.01
C LYS A 66 30.03 20.41 -20.85
N GLU A 67 31.25 20.87 -20.56
CA GLU A 67 31.86 22.02 -21.24
C GLU A 67 30.96 23.27 -21.24
N SER A 68 30.27 23.53 -20.12
CA SER A 68 29.33 24.65 -19.92
C SER A 68 28.00 24.56 -20.71
N ARG A 69 27.70 23.43 -21.35
CA ARG A 69 26.42 23.20 -22.04
C ARG A 69 25.54 22.18 -21.32
N LEU A 70 24.23 22.40 -21.40
CA LEU A 70 23.19 21.50 -20.89
C LEU A 70 22.91 20.38 -21.89
N VAL A 71 23.87 19.45 -22.03
CA VAL A 71 23.89 18.45 -23.11
C VAL A 71 22.64 17.57 -23.13
N LEU A 72 22.08 17.19 -21.99
CA LEU A 72 20.88 16.35 -21.93
C LEU A 72 19.64 17.08 -22.44
N LEU A 73 19.45 18.35 -22.06
CA LEU A 73 18.36 19.18 -22.55
C LEU A 73 18.53 19.49 -24.04
N GLU A 74 19.74 19.81 -24.48
CA GLU A 74 20.07 20.05 -25.89
C GLU A 74 19.77 18.80 -26.75
N THR A 75 20.24 17.64 -26.32
CA THR A 75 20.02 16.36 -27.02
C THR A 75 18.54 16.01 -27.09
N TYR A 76 17.81 16.17 -25.97
CA TYR A 76 16.39 15.84 -25.92
C TYR A 76 15.55 16.72 -26.84
N PHE A 77 15.74 18.04 -26.79
CA PHE A 77 14.93 18.98 -27.57
C PHE A 77 15.35 19.09 -29.04
N SER A 78 16.63 18.85 -29.37
CA SER A 78 17.09 18.82 -30.78
C SER A 78 16.55 17.61 -31.56
N GLY A 79 16.27 16.50 -30.88
CA GLY A 79 15.66 15.31 -31.49
C GLY A 79 14.15 15.40 -31.74
N LEU A 80 13.50 16.53 -31.41
CA LEU A 80 12.05 16.68 -31.50
C LEU A 80 11.64 17.70 -32.57
N LEU A 81 10.66 17.33 -33.40
CA LEU A 81 9.97 18.24 -34.30
C LEU A 81 8.80 18.88 -33.57
N ILE A 82 9.07 19.99 -32.87
CA ILE A 82 8.06 20.73 -32.11
C ILE A 82 7.54 21.90 -32.94
N THR A 83 6.22 21.94 -33.16
CA THR A 83 5.59 22.95 -34.02
C THR A 83 4.78 23.97 -33.23
N LYS A 84 4.41 23.65 -31.98
CA LYS A 84 3.57 24.50 -31.13
C LYS A 84 4.21 24.74 -29.77
N GLU A 85 4.00 25.93 -29.21
CA GLU A 85 4.51 26.27 -27.88
C GLU A 85 3.99 25.33 -26.78
N SER A 86 2.72 24.92 -26.86
CA SER A 86 2.09 24.01 -25.88
C SER A 86 2.76 22.61 -25.84
N GLU A 87 3.44 22.22 -26.91
CA GLU A 87 4.14 20.93 -26.98
C GLU A 87 5.42 20.96 -26.15
N TYR A 88 6.11 22.10 -26.03
CA TYR A 88 7.29 22.23 -25.17
C TYR A 88 6.98 21.90 -23.71
N GLN A 89 5.83 22.32 -23.20
CA GLN A 89 5.42 22.02 -21.83
C GLN A 89 5.13 20.52 -21.63
N THR A 90 4.48 19.90 -22.62
CA THR A 90 4.21 18.45 -22.61
C THR A 90 5.52 17.66 -22.60
N HIS A 91 6.47 18.03 -23.47
CA HIS A 91 7.76 17.38 -23.57
C HIS A 91 8.62 17.58 -22.32
N LEU A 92 8.64 18.79 -21.77
CA LEU A 92 9.37 19.09 -20.53
C LEU A 92 8.83 18.27 -19.35
N ARG A 93 7.49 18.18 -19.20
CA ARG A 93 6.88 17.33 -18.16
C ARG A 93 7.24 15.86 -18.35
N ARG A 94 7.18 15.34 -19.58
CA ARG A 94 7.54 13.94 -19.88
C ARG A 94 8.99 13.64 -19.50
N LEU A 95 9.92 14.53 -19.85
CA LEU A 95 11.33 14.41 -19.51
C LEU A 95 11.53 14.39 -17.99
N VAL A 96 10.96 15.37 -17.29
CA VAL A 96 11.03 15.46 -15.82
C VAL A 96 10.44 14.21 -15.17
N PHE A 97 9.30 13.71 -15.62
CA PHE A 97 8.69 12.51 -15.05
C PHE A 97 9.50 11.25 -15.33
N SER A 98 10.17 11.14 -16.48
CA SER A 98 11.10 10.05 -16.75
C SER A 98 12.20 10.03 -15.71
N LYS A 99 12.82 11.20 -15.47
CA LYS A 99 13.90 11.35 -14.50
C LYS A 99 13.46 11.06 -13.08
N VAL A 100 12.31 11.57 -12.65
CA VAL A 100 11.73 11.21 -11.35
C VAL A 100 11.52 9.69 -11.23
N ASN A 101 11.01 9.02 -12.26
CA ASN A 101 10.83 7.56 -12.22
C ASN A 101 12.16 6.80 -12.18
N GLU A 102 13.18 7.25 -12.92
CA GLU A 102 14.55 6.68 -12.91
C GLU A 102 15.19 6.84 -11.53
N THR A 103 15.19 8.04 -10.97
CA THR A 103 15.74 8.34 -9.65
C THR A 103 15.00 7.57 -8.56
N LEU A 104 13.66 7.50 -8.61
CA LEU A 104 12.89 6.64 -7.71
C LEU A 104 13.29 5.17 -7.87
N PHE A 105 13.46 4.68 -9.10
CA PHE A 105 13.85 3.29 -9.35
C PHE A 105 15.26 2.98 -8.82
N GLU A 106 16.22 3.88 -9.02
CA GLU A 106 17.56 3.74 -8.44
C GLU A 106 17.55 3.89 -6.92
N TYR A 107 16.69 4.74 -6.34
CA TYR A 107 16.44 4.73 -4.89
C TYR A 107 15.84 3.40 -4.44
N TYR A 108 14.85 2.84 -5.13
CA TYR A 108 14.30 1.51 -4.81
C TYR A 108 15.35 0.40 -4.89
N LYS A 109 16.29 0.50 -5.85
CA LYS A 109 17.33 -0.50 -6.09
C LYS A 109 18.53 -0.37 -5.14
N SER A 110 18.90 0.86 -4.76
CA SER A 110 20.00 1.15 -3.85
C SER A 110 19.60 1.01 -2.38
N PHE A 111 18.35 1.34 -2.02
CA PHE A 111 17.87 1.26 -0.64
C PHE A 111 17.31 -0.12 -0.24
N ASP A 112 17.03 -1.03 -1.19
CA ASP A 112 16.38 -2.30 -0.85
C ASP A 112 16.80 -3.54 -1.68
N PRO A 113 18.03 -4.06 -1.45
CA PRO A 113 18.47 -5.34 -1.99
C PRO A 113 17.54 -6.52 -1.64
N SER A 114 16.82 -6.41 -0.51
CA SER A 114 15.91 -7.45 -0.02
C SER A 114 14.68 -7.60 -0.92
N LEU A 115 14.03 -6.50 -1.32
CA LEU A 115 12.90 -6.51 -2.25
C LEU A 115 13.32 -6.98 -3.64
N GLY A 116 14.49 -6.57 -4.12
CA GLY A 116 15.04 -7.06 -5.39
C GLY A 116 15.29 -8.58 -5.38
N LYS A 117 15.72 -9.13 -4.24
CA LYS A 117 15.85 -10.59 -4.04
C LYS A 117 14.48 -11.29 -4.01
N ILE A 118 13.50 -10.72 -3.29
CA ILE A 118 12.13 -11.25 -3.20
C ILE A 118 11.46 -11.30 -4.57
N ILE A 119 11.51 -10.21 -5.34
CA ILE A 119 10.93 -10.15 -6.69
C ILE A 119 11.55 -11.20 -7.62
N ARG A 120 12.88 -11.38 -7.56
CA ARG A 120 13.57 -12.41 -8.36
C ARG A 120 13.15 -13.82 -7.95
N ASN A 121 13.04 -14.08 -6.64
CA ASN A 121 12.64 -15.39 -6.13
C ASN A 121 11.19 -15.73 -6.53
N ILE A 122 10.25 -14.78 -6.42
CA ILE A 122 8.86 -14.98 -6.85
C ILE A 122 8.80 -15.32 -8.34
N LYS A 123 9.47 -14.54 -9.19
CA LYS A 123 9.52 -14.81 -10.64
C LYS A 123 10.12 -16.17 -10.97
N ARG A 124 11.18 -16.57 -10.27
CA ARG A 124 11.82 -17.88 -10.47
C ARG A 124 10.85 -19.01 -10.15
N VAL A 125 10.22 -18.97 -8.98
CA VAL A 125 9.29 -20.01 -8.52
C VAL A 125 8.06 -20.11 -9.42
N LEU A 126 7.49 -18.98 -9.86
CA LEU A 126 6.35 -18.97 -10.79
C LEU A 126 6.73 -19.45 -12.20
N LYS A 127 8.00 -19.34 -12.61
CA LYS A 127 8.47 -19.88 -13.90
C LYS A 127 8.68 -21.40 -13.85
N GLU A 128 9.00 -21.94 -12.67
CA GLU A 128 9.20 -23.38 -12.46
C GLU A 128 7.88 -24.17 -12.39
N ASP A 129 6.73 -23.49 -12.42
CA ASP A 129 5.38 -24.07 -12.38
C ASP A 129 5.14 -25.02 -11.19
N VAL A 130 5.78 -24.71 -10.07
CA VAL A 130 5.72 -25.54 -8.85
C VAL A 130 4.63 -25.10 -7.86
N VAL A 131 3.94 -23.99 -8.13
CA VAL A 131 2.85 -23.46 -7.30
C VAL A 131 1.55 -23.65 -8.06
N GLN A 132 0.60 -24.36 -7.46
CA GLN A 132 -0.68 -24.61 -8.12
C GLN A 132 -1.51 -23.32 -8.17
N ASP A 133 -2.22 -23.16 -9.29
CA ASP A 133 -3.22 -22.13 -9.48
C ASP A 133 -2.70 -20.68 -9.44
N LEU A 134 -1.43 -20.43 -9.72
CA LEU A 134 -0.88 -19.08 -9.91
C LEU A 134 -0.06 -18.97 -11.20
N GLU A 135 -0.38 -17.98 -12.02
CA GLU A 135 0.35 -17.65 -13.24
C GLU A 135 0.90 -16.23 -13.18
N TYR A 136 2.10 -16.02 -13.74
CA TYR A 136 2.71 -14.70 -13.86
C TYR A 136 2.75 -14.24 -15.32
N ASN A 137 2.17 -13.06 -15.59
CA ASN A 137 2.27 -12.41 -16.89
C ASN A 137 3.39 -11.33 -16.87
N PRO A 138 4.48 -11.49 -17.65
CA PRO A 138 5.60 -10.55 -17.67
C PRO A 138 5.26 -9.14 -18.19
N GLU A 139 4.34 -9.04 -19.14
CA GLU A 139 3.96 -7.77 -19.78
C GLU A 139 3.13 -6.90 -18.83
N SER A 140 2.10 -7.49 -18.23
CA SER A 140 1.21 -6.79 -17.29
C SER A 140 1.76 -6.74 -15.86
N LYS A 141 2.78 -7.57 -15.55
CA LYS A 141 3.37 -7.75 -14.22
C LYS A 141 2.35 -8.21 -13.17
N LEU A 142 1.28 -8.88 -13.62
CA LEU A 142 0.24 -9.43 -12.76
C LEU A 142 0.52 -10.90 -12.46
N ILE A 143 0.17 -11.30 -11.24
CA ILE A 143 0.01 -12.67 -10.81
C ILE A 143 -1.49 -12.94 -10.76
N THR A 144 -1.95 -13.99 -11.40
CA THR A 144 -3.37 -14.33 -11.52
C THR A 144 -3.62 -15.76 -11.09
N THR A 145 -4.77 -16.01 -10.44
CA THR A 145 -5.21 -17.38 -10.23
C THR A 145 -5.78 -17.99 -11.51
N THR A 146 -5.72 -19.32 -11.63
CA THR A 146 -6.35 -20.07 -12.72
C THR A 146 -7.88 -19.95 -12.70
N GLN A 147 -8.48 -19.81 -11.50
CA GLN A 147 -9.91 -19.55 -11.31
C GLN A 147 -10.25 -18.05 -11.44
N LEU A 148 -10.07 -17.52 -12.65
CA LEU A 148 -10.31 -16.10 -12.94
C LEU A 148 -11.79 -15.73 -12.86
N HIS A 149 -12.20 -15.11 -11.75
CA HIS A 149 -13.43 -14.33 -11.68
C HIS A 149 -13.18 -12.89 -12.15
N SER A 150 -13.22 -12.65 -13.46
CA SER A 150 -12.95 -11.33 -14.05
C SER A 150 -13.86 -10.22 -13.54
N ASP A 151 -15.05 -10.59 -13.09
CA ASP A 151 -16.14 -9.65 -12.78
C ASP A 151 -16.15 -9.24 -11.30
N LYS A 152 -15.28 -9.85 -10.48
CA LYS A 152 -15.18 -9.61 -9.03
C LYS A 152 -14.16 -8.50 -8.72
N PRO A 153 -14.34 -7.74 -7.62
CA PRO A 153 -13.42 -6.67 -7.24
C PRO A 153 -12.02 -7.21 -6.89
N GLN A 154 -10.99 -6.39 -7.01
CA GLN A 154 -9.64 -6.78 -6.60
C GLN A 154 -9.54 -6.85 -5.07
N MET A 155 -8.89 -7.88 -4.53
CA MET A 155 -8.62 -7.98 -3.09
C MET A 155 -7.74 -6.80 -2.64
N PRO A 156 -8.14 -6.04 -1.59
CA PRO A 156 -7.30 -5.00 -1.01
C PRO A 156 -5.96 -5.57 -0.52
N ALA A 157 -4.86 -4.88 -0.81
CA ALA A 157 -3.51 -5.34 -0.45
C ALA A 157 -3.35 -5.55 1.07
N ASP A 158 -3.91 -4.66 1.88
CA ASP A 158 -3.87 -4.74 3.34
C ASP A 158 -4.61 -5.98 3.86
N LEU A 159 -5.70 -6.37 3.20
CA LEU A 159 -6.46 -7.57 3.55
C LEU A 159 -5.64 -8.84 3.25
N LEU A 160 -5.00 -8.89 2.08
CA LEU A 160 -4.11 -10.00 1.73
C LEU A 160 -2.94 -10.10 2.72
N GLU A 161 -2.33 -8.99 3.08
CA GLU A 161 -1.23 -8.94 4.05
C GLU A 161 -1.66 -9.49 5.41
N ILE A 162 -2.84 -9.12 5.91
CA ILE A 162 -3.38 -9.64 7.17
C ILE A 162 -3.65 -11.14 7.07
N LYS A 163 -4.25 -11.63 5.99
CA LYS A 163 -4.55 -13.06 5.82
C LYS A 163 -3.28 -13.90 5.65
N LEU A 164 -2.28 -13.34 4.97
CA LEU A 164 -0.98 -13.96 4.76
C LEU A 164 -0.15 -13.98 6.04
N SER A 165 -0.13 -12.89 6.83
CA SER A 165 0.69 -12.78 8.05
C SER A 165 0.43 -13.91 9.03
N TYR A 166 -0.83 -14.28 9.27
CA TYR A 166 -1.20 -15.37 10.17
C TYR A 166 -0.57 -16.72 9.77
N ARG A 167 -0.35 -16.94 8.48
CA ARG A 167 0.17 -18.20 7.92
C ARG A 167 1.64 -18.12 7.55
N PHE A 168 2.19 -16.91 7.45
CA PHE A 168 3.53 -16.65 6.93
C PHE A 168 4.63 -17.26 7.81
N LYS A 169 4.42 -17.32 9.13
CA LYS A 169 5.35 -17.97 10.08
C LYS A 169 5.67 -19.43 9.72
N TYR A 170 4.71 -20.13 9.11
CA TYR A 170 4.85 -21.54 8.75
C TYR A 170 5.43 -21.75 7.34
N ALA A 171 5.62 -20.68 6.57
CA ALA A 171 6.18 -20.74 5.24
C ALA A 171 7.71 -20.74 5.29
N VAL A 172 8.33 -21.86 4.95
CA VAL A 172 9.80 -22.04 4.95
C VAL A 172 10.44 -21.63 3.62
N SER A 173 9.66 -21.46 2.56
CA SER A 173 10.15 -21.07 1.24
C SER A 173 9.25 -20.09 0.51
N THR A 174 9.78 -19.42 -0.51
CA THR A 174 8.99 -18.56 -1.42
C THR A 174 7.86 -19.34 -2.10
N LYS A 175 8.04 -20.65 -2.35
CA LYS A 175 6.99 -21.52 -2.88
C LYS A 175 5.82 -21.62 -1.90
N ASP A 176 6.12 -21.86 -0.62
CA ASP A 176 5.07 -22.00 0.41
C ASP A 176 4.30 -20.70 0.59
N VAL A 177 5.00 -19.55 0.58
CA VAL A 177 4.36 -18.23 0.63
C VAL A 177 3.41 -18.03 -0.56
N LEU A 178 3.83 -18.40 -1.77
CA LEU A 178 2.98 -18.29 -2.95
C LEU A 178 1.80 -19.28 -2.92
N GLN A 179 2.00 -20.47 -2.36
CA GLN A 179 0.91 -21.43 -2.16
C GLN A 179 -0.13 -20.89 -1.15
N LEU A 180 0.32 -20.23 -0.08
CA LEU A 180 -0.58 -19.54 0.85
C LEU A 180 -1.38 -18.44 0.16
N VAL A 181 -0.74 -17.64 -0.71
CA VAL A 181 -1.42 -16.61 -1.51
C VAL A 181 -2.48 -17.24 -2.44
N SER A 182 -2.14 -18.35 -3.10
CA SER A 182 -3.08 -19.11 -3.93
C SER A 182 -4.30 -19.55 -3.11
N ASN A 183 -4.06 -20.20 -1.97
CA ASN A 183 -5.12 -20.67 -1.08
C ASN A 183 -6.00 -19.52 -0.56
N ILE A 184 -5.41 -18.36 -0.26
CA ILE A 184 -6.17 -17.17 0.16
C ILE A 184 -7.12 -16.71 -0.95
N PHE A 185 -6.66 -16.66 -2.20
CA PHE A 185 -7.54 -16.29 -3.31
C PHE A 185 -8.61 -17.32 -3.60
N VAL A 186 -8.34 -18.62 -3.40
CA VAL A 186 -9.33 -19.69 -3.55
C VAL A 186 -10.40 -19.63 -2.45
N ILE A 187 -10.00 -19.39 -1.20
CA ILE A 187 -10.92 -19.28 -0.06
C ILE A 187 -11.79 -18.02 -0.16
N HIS A 188 -11.20 -16.92 -0.64
CA HIS A 188 -11.86 -15.63 -0.78
C HIS A 188 -12.31 -15.41 -2.22
N ASP A 189 -13.19 -16.30 -2.68
CA ASP A 189 -13.67 -16.29 -4.05
C ASP A 189 -14.42 -15.00 -4.40
N GLU A 190 -14.90 -14.21 -3.42
CA GLU A 190 -15.57 -12.93 -3.62
C GLU A 190 -14.69 -11.84 -4.27
N TYR A 191 -13.37 -12.05 -4.35
CA TYR A 191 -12.43 -11.17 -5.04
C TYR A 191 -11.90 -11.81 -6.32
N ASN A 192 -11.43 -10.97 -7.26
CA ASN A 192 -10.61 -11.48 -8.34
C ASN A 192 -9.24 -11.90 -7.80
N GLY A 193 -8.74 -13.05 -8.24
CA GLY A 193 -7.44 -13.59 -7.87
C GLY A 193 -6.26 -12.89 -8.54
N LYS A 194 -6.28 -11.54 -8.65
CA LYS A 194 -5.24 -10.76 -9.34
C LYS A 194 -4.45 -9.88 -8.37
N ILE A 195 -3.12 -9.94 -8.44
CA ILE A 195 -2.24 -9.03 -7.71
C ILE A 195 -1.02 -8.61 -8.53
N LYS A 196 -0.62 -7.35 -8.42
CA LYS A 196 0.64 -6.88 -9.01
C LYS A 196 1.83 -7.50 -8.26
N LEU A 197 2.81 -8.01 -9.00
CA LEU A 197 4.03 -8.59 -8.42
C LEU A 197 4.72 -7.64 -7.42
N SER A 198 4.75 -6.34 -7.71
CA SER A 198 5.36 -5.35 -6.82
C SER A 198 4.64 -5.23 -5.48
N ILE A 199 3.30 -5.33 -5.47
CA ILE A 199 2.50 -5.25 -4.24
C ILE A 199 2.75 -6.50 -3.39
N LEU A 200 2.68 -7.68 -4.01
CA LEU A 200 2.94 -8.94 -3.31
C LEU A 200 4.36 -8.99 -2.72
N ALA A 201 5.36 -8.56 -3.49
CA ALA A 201 6.75 -8.53 -3.03
C ALA A 201 6.94 -7.58 -1.83
N GLN A 202 6.22 -6.45 -1.79
CA GLN A 202 6.25 -5.54 -0.64
C GLN A 202 5.58 -6.16 0.60
N ILE A 203 4.45 -6.85 0.44
CA ILE A 203 3.80 -7.59 1.53
C ILE A 203 4.79 -8.63 2.09
N ILE A 204 5.35 -9.47 1.23
CA ILE A 204 6.31 -10.51 1.62
C ILE A 204 7.55 -9.91 2.30
N ARG A 205 8.05 -8.76 1.83
CA ARG A 205 9.15 -8.06 2.48
C ARG A 205 8.79 -7.60 3.90
N ARG A 206 7.63 -6.96 4.08
CA ARG A 206 7.18 -6.49 5.40
C ARG A 206 7.03 -7.66 6.36
N LEU A 207 6.49 -8.79 5.88
CA LEU A 207 6.38 -10.01 6.67
C LEU A 207 7.76 -10.59 6.99
N HIS A 208 8.68 -10.67 6.02
CA HIS A 208 10.06 -11.10 6.30
C HIS A 208 10.78 -10.20 7.30
N GLN A 209 10.63 -8.88 7.23
CA GLN A 209 11.22 -7.96 8.22
C GLN A 209 10.61 -8.22 9.60
N PHE A 210 9.28 -8.34 9.67
CA PHE A 210 8.55 -8.67 10.88
C PHE A 210 8.99 -10.01 11.53
N TYR A 211 9.35 -11.02 10.74
CA TYR A 211 9.77 -12.34 11.25
C TYR A 211 11.29 -12.54 11.37
N ASN A 212 12.12 -11.82 10.61
CA ASN A 212 13.58 -11.94 10.66
C ASN A 212 14.23 -11.05 11.74
N GLU A 213 13.59 -9.94 12.13
CA GLU A 213 14.02 -9.16 13.31
C GLU A 213 13.92 -9.99 14.61
N ASP A 214 13.13 -11.08 14.61
CA ASP A 214 12.97 -12.03 15.72
C ASP A 214 13.97 -13.22 15.68
N ALA A 215 14.76 -13.39 14.61
CA ALA A 215 15.60 -14.58 14.43
C ALA A 215 16.88 -14.60 15.29
N GLU A 216 17.27 -13.46 15.88
CA GLU A 216 18.42 -13.41 16.80
C GLU A 216 18.08 -13.75 18.26
N HIS A 217 16.80 -13.97 18.62
CA HIS A 217 16.41 -14.11 20.03
C HIS A 217 15.47 -15.26 20.44
N PHE A 218 15.02 -16.16 19.56
CA PHE A 218 14.10 -17.23 20.00
C PHE A 218 14.49 -18.64 19.55
N ASN A 219 14.87 -19.46 20.53
CA ASN A 219 14.84 -20.91 20.42
C ASN A 219 13.37 -21.36 20.26
N PHE A 220 13.07 -21.99 19.13
CA PHE A 220 11.80 -22.64 18.88
C PHE A 220 11.74 -23.98 19.66
N SER A 221 11.21 -23.93 20.88
CA SER A 221 10.50 -25.06 21.48
C SER A 221 9.44 -24.51 22.44
N ASP A 222 8.21 -24.98 22.25
CA ASP A 222 7.05 -24.81 23.13
C ASP A 222 6.47 -23.40 23.25
N HIS A 223 5.55 -23.05 22.32
CA HIS A 223 4.42 -22.19 22.67
C HIS A 223 3.16 -22.71 22.00
N GLU A 224 2.23 -23.13 22.85
CA GLU A 224 0.87 -23.56 22.53
C GLU A 224 0.15 -22.51 21.66
N GLU A 225 -0.72 -23.00 20.78
CA GLU A 225 -1.66 -22.19 20.02
C GLU A 225 -2.39 -21.22 20.96
N LEU A 226 -2.48 -19.92 20.61
CA LEU A 226 -3.44 -19.02 21.28
C LEU A 226 -4.82 -19.63 21.10
N GLU A 227 -5.41 -20.17 22.17
CA GLU A 227 -6.71 -20.84 22.10
C GLU A 227 -7.76 -19.84 21.58
N GLU A 228 -8.72 -20.30 20.76
CA GLU A 228 -9.80 -19.48 20.17
C GLU A 228 -10.53 -18.58 21.19
N ARG A 229 -10.58 -19.03 22.45
CA ARG A 229 -11.11 -18.28 23.59
C ARG A 229 -10.27 -17.05 23.95
N GLU A 230 -8.95 -17.16 23.96
CA GLU A 230 -8.04 -16.06 24.27
C GLU A 230 -8.11 -14.97 23.20
N LEU A 231 -8.23 -15.35 21.93
CA LEU A 231 -8.42 -14.42 20.81
C LEU A 231 -9.78 -13.71 20.88
N THR A 232 -10.84 -14.45 21.22
CA THR A 232 -12.18 -13.89 21.44
C THR A 232 -12.16 -12.82 22.53
N ASP A 233 -11.55 -13.13 23.67
CA ASP A 233 -11.47 -12.20 24.80
C ASP A 233 -10.59 -10.99 24.49
N LEU A 234 -9.53 -11.19 23.72
CA LEU A 234 -8.71 -10.11 23.20
C LEU A 234 -9.50 -9.15 22.30
N ILE A 235 -10.23 -9.68 21.32
CA ILE A 235 -11.05 -8.88 20.41
C ILE A 235 -12.05 -8.03 21.21
N LYS A 236 -12.77 -8.66 22.16
CA LYS A 236 -13.69 -7.96 23.07
C LYS A 236 -13.02 -6.83 23.84
N SER A 237 -11.82 -7.08 24.38
CA SER A 237 -11.08 -6.08 25.14
C SER A 237 -10.65 -4.88 24.28
N VAL A 238 -10.24 -5.12 23.05
CA VAL A 238 -9.81 -4.08 22.09
C VAL A 238 -10.99 -3.24 21.63
N VAL A 239 -12.11 -3.89 21.27
CA VAL A 239 -13.34 -3.21 20.88
C VAL A 239 -13.84 -2.34 22.02
N LYS A 240 -13.85 -2.85 23.26
CA LYS A 240 -14.20 -2.07 24.46
C LYS A 240 -13.29 -0.85 24.64
N LYS A 241 -11.98 -1.00 24.43
CA LYS A 241 -11.04 0.11 24.55
C LYS A 241 -11.29 1.21 23.51
N VAL A 242 -11.40 0.84 22.24
CA VAL A 242 -11.68 1.80 21.15
C VAL A 242 -13.04 2.46 21.34
N ARG A 243 -14.03 1.73 21.84
CA ARG A 243 -15.33 2.28 22.22
C ARG A 243 -15.18 3.40 23.26
N LEU A 244 -14.39 3.17 24.32
CA LEU A 244 -14.14 4.18 25.35
C LEU A 244 -13.39 5.40 24.81
N ASP A 245 -12.35 5.16 23.99
CA ASP A 245 -11.54 6.23 23.40
C ASP A 245 -12.39 7.15 22.48
N LEU A 246 -13.33 6.57 21.73
CA LEU A 246 -14.20 7.31 20.81
C LEU A 246 -15.48 7.84 21.45
N TYR A 247 -15.87 7.36 22.63
CA TYR A 247 -17.12 7.77 23.31
C TYR A 247 -17.20 9.28 23.52
N THR A 248 -16.12 9.89 24.03
CA THR A 248 -16.07 11.34 24.28
C THR A 248 -16.16 12.17 22.99
N GLY A 249 -15.61 11.66 21.89
CA GLY A 249 -15.60 12.33 20.59
C GLY A 249 -16.94 12.33 19.87
N TYR A 250 -17.80 11.34 20.17
CA TYR A 250 -19.03 11.06 19.44
C TYR A 250 -20.30 11.19 20.29
N VAL A 251 -20.36 10.55 21.46
CA VAL A 251 -21.55 10.56 22.33
C VAL A 251 -21.54 11.80 23.24
N SER A 252 -20.44 12.05 23.97
CA SER A 252 -20.38 13.22 24.88
C SER A 252 -20.45 14.57 24.16
N LYS A 253 -20.14 14.60 22.86
CA LYS A 253 -20.27 15.78 22.00
C LYS A 253 -21.60 15.81 21.21
N ASN A 254 -22.58 14.97 21.56
CA ASN A 254 -23.89 14.86 20.91
C ASN A 254 -23.85 14.67 19.39
N LYS A 255 -22.80 14.05 18.84
CA LYS A 255 -22.72 13.74 17.40
C LYS A 255 -23.52 12.50 17.02
N MET A 256 -23.82 11.64 17.98
CA MET A 256 -24.67 10.46 17.83
C MET A 256 -25.25 10.05 19.17
N SER A 257 -26.36 9.30 19.12
CA SER A 257 -26.97 8.73 20.31
C SER A 257 -26.08 7.63 20.90
N GLU A 258 -26.18 7.44 22.22
CA GLU A 258 -25.50 6.33 22.90
C GLU A 258 -25.99 4.97 22.38
N GLU A 259 -27.29 4.89 22.02
CA GLU A 259 -27.91 3.70 21.47
C GLU A 259 -27.30 3.30 20.12
N ASP A 260 -27.20 4.23 19.17
CA ASP A 260 -26.60 3.96 17.86
C ASP A 260 -25.11 3.67 17.98
N PHE A 261 -24.40 4.39 18.86
CA PHE A 261 -22.99 4.12 19.15
C PHE A 261 -22.78 2.70 19.67
N SER A 262 -23.65 2.23 20.57
CA SER A 262 -23.58 0.86 21.07
C SER A 262 -23.85 -0.17 19.96
N LYS A 263 -24.85 0.06 19.10
CA LYS A 263 -25.16 -0.82 17.96
C LYS A 263 -23.97 -0.94 17.00
N TYR A 264 -23.28 0.17 16.71
CA TYR A 264 -22.08 0.11 15.87
C TYR A 264 -20.97 -0.71 16.50
N PHE A 265 -20.70 -0.56 17.80
CA PHE A 265 -19.61 -1.30 18.44
C PHE A 265 -19.92 -2.79 18.63
N MET A 266 -21.19 -3.16 18.82
CA MET A 266 -21.61 -4.56 18.73
C MET A 266 -21.39 -5.11 17.31
N THR A 267 -21.65 -4.30 16.28
CA THR A 267 -21.42 -4.70 14.88
C THR A 267 -19.93 -4.89 14.61
N VAL A 268 -19.09 -3.98 15.11
CA VAL A 268 -17.63 -4.08 15.01
C VAL A 268 -17.13 -5.36 15.68
N GLU A 269 -17.63 -5.68 16.88
CA GLU A 269 -17.26 -6.92 17.58
C GLU A 269 -17.58 -8.16 16.75
N ASN A 270 -18.81 -8.27 16.23
CA ASN A 270 -19.24 -9.41 15.41
C ASN A 270 -18.44 -9.53 14.11
N VAL A 271 -18.14 -8.40 13.46
CA VAL A 271 -17.28 -8.37 12.27
C VAL A 271 -15.90 -8.93 12.60
N LEU A 272 -15.27 -8.49 13.69
CA LEU A 272 -13.94 -8.96 14.05
C LEU A 272 -13.97 -10.44 14.48
N LEU A 273 -14.94 -10.87 15.29
CA LEU A 273 -15.05 -12.29 15.65
C LEU A 273 -15.22 -13.17 14.41
N GLY A 274 -16.10 -12.79 13.47
CA GLY A 274 -16.26 -13.50 12.20
C GLY A 274 -15.02 -13.49 11.31
N ASP A 275 -14.23 -12.42 11.35
CA ASP A 275 -12.97 -12.33 10.61
C ASP A 275 -11.83 -13.17 11.19
N TYR A 276 -11.85 -13.44 12.51
CA TYR A 276 -10.66 -13.88 13.27
C TYR A 276 -10.80 -15.20 14.08
N THR A 277 -11.99 -15.69 14.49
CA THR A 277 -12.07 -16.82 15.45
C THR A 277 -12.34 -18.22 14.88
N ASN A 278 -13.14 -18.47 13.82
CA ASN A 278 -13.07 -19.76 13.07
C ASN A 278 -13.96 -19.94 11.80
N CYS A 279 -13.34 -20.54 10.77
CA CYS A 279 -13.76 -21.63 9.85
C CYS A 279 -14.99 -21.62 8.91
N ASN A 280 -15.70 -20.53 8.72
CA ASN A 280 -16.45 -20.31 7.48
C ASN A 280 -16.50 -18.81 7.32
N GLY A 281 -15.89 -18.26 6.28
CA GLY A 281 -15.97 -16.83 5.99
C GLY A 281 -17.42 -16.43 6.19
N SER A 282 -17.70 -15.62 7.22
CA SER A 282 -19.05 -15.10 7.36
C SER A 282 -19.18 -14.17 6.17
N GLY A 283 -19.65 -14.67 5.02
CA GLY A 283 -19.89 -13.90 3.80
C GLY A 283 -20.89 -12.76 4.00
N LYS A 284 -21.32 -12.57 5.25
CA LYS A 284 -21.96 -11.40 5.80
C LYS A 284 -21.08 -10.17 5.62
N SER A 285 -21.55 -9.31 4.74
CA SER A 285 -21.14 -7.91 4.63
C SER A 285 -21.35 -7.16 5.95
N TYR A 286 -20.71 -5.99 6.10
CA TYR A 286 -20.92 -5.11 7.26
C TYR A 286 -22.38 -4.68 7.42
N TYR A 287 -23.15 -4.67 6.34
CA TYR A 287 -24.58 -4.43 6.37
C TYR A 287 -25.33 -5.57 7.08
N GLU A 288 -25.01 -6.83 6.75
CA GLU A 288 -25.66 -8.00 7.37
C GLU A 288 -25.35 -8.09 8.86
N HIS A 289 -24.09 -7.86 9.24
CA HIS A 289 -23.72 -7.77 10.67
C HIS A 289 -24.45 -6.65 11.41
N PHE A 290 -24.70 -5.51 10.75
CA PHE A 290 -25.42 -4.39 11.35
C PHE A 290 -26.92 -4.68 11.49
N VAL A 291 -27.55 -5.28 10.48
CA VAL A 291 -28.97 -5.65 10.50
C VAL A 291 -29.25 -6.69 11.59
N ASP A 292 -28.36 -7.65 11.82
CA ASP A 292 -28.48 -8.64 12.90
C ASP A 292 -28.62 -7.98 14.30
N ILE A 293 -28.15 -6.74 14.45
CA ILE A 293 -28.15 -6.00 15.73
C ILE A 293 -29.22 -4.90 15.74
N ALA A 294 -29.30 -4.11 14.67
CA ALA A 294 -30.16 -2.94 14.59
C ALA A 294 -31.59 -3.26 14.13
N GLY A 295 -31.86 -4.49 13.67
CA GLY A 295 -33.10 -4.90 13.03
C GLY A 295 -33.16 -4.53 11.56
N GLU A 296 -34.29 -4.81 10.91
CA GLU A 296 -34.49 -4.48 9.49
C GLU A 296 -34.35 -2.96 9.26
N ILE A 297 -33.27 -2.59 8.59
CA ILE A 297 -33.01 -1.24 8.09
C ILE A 297 -32.88 -1.32 6.59
N ASP A 298 -33.45 -0.33 5.90
CA ASP A 298 -33.27 -0.20 4.46
C ASP A 298 -31.79 -0.08 4.07
N LYS A 299 -31.39 -0.80 3.02
CA LYS A 299 -30.00 -0.91 2.57
C LYS A 299 -29.46 0.41 2.03
N GLU A 300 -30.28 1.27 1.43
CA GLU A 300 -29.85 2.60 1.01
C GLU A 300 -29.63 3.53 2.20
N LYS A 301 -30.53 3.47 3.18
CA LYS A 301 -30.37 4.20 4.44
C LYS A 301 -29.08 3.82 5.16
N TYR A 302 -28.76 2.52 5.24
CA TYR A 302 -27.47 2.07 5.78
C TYR A 302 -26.28 2.66 5.02
N ARG A 303 -26.28 2.62 3.68
CA ARG A 303 -25.17 3.12 2.86
C ARG A 303 -24.92 4.61 3.06
N ASN A 304 -25.98 5.41 3.16
CA ASN A 304 -25.88 6.87 3.21
C ASN A 304 -25.54 7.40 4.61
N GLU A 305 -26.05 6.75 5.66
CA GLU A 305 -25.98 7.29 7.01
C GLU A 305 -25.00 6.51 7.92
N GLN A 306 -25.05 5.19 7.84
CA GLN A 306 -24.51 4.28 8.87
C GLN A 306 -23.14 3.71 8.48
N ARG A 307 -22.96 3.35 7.20
CA ARG A 307 -21.77 2.67 6.66
C ARG A 307 -20.46 3.36 7.02
N LYS A 308 -20.41 4.68 6.90
CA LYS A 308 -19.20 5.47 7.18
C LYS A 308 -18.70 5.31 8.62
N TYR A 309 -19.61 5.15 9.58
CA TYR A 309 -19.26 4.96 10.98
C TYR A 309 -18.81 3.53 11.25
N VAL A 310 -19.55 2.54 10.74
CA VAL A 310 -19.20 1.12 10.87
C VAL A 310 -17.83 0.83 10.27
N GLU A 311 -17.57 1.26 9.03
CA GLU A 311 -16.27 1.05 8.38
C GLU A 311 -15.12 1.75 9.12
N TYR A 312 -15.37 2.98 9.59
CA TYR A 312 -14.36 3.72 10.34
C TYR A 312 -14.04 3.04 11.68
N PHE A 313 -15.04 2.62 12.44
CA PHE A 313 -14.82 1.96 13.74
C PHE A 313 -14.19 0.58 13.57
N VAL A 314 -14.59 -0.21 12.57
CA VAL A 314 -13.92 -1.48 12.24
C VAL A 314 -12.45 -1.24 11.93
N LYS A 315 -12.13 -0.22 11.10
CA LYS A 315 -10.75 0.15 10.80
C LYS A 315 -9.95 0.48 12.07
N GLN A 316 -10.49 1.33 12.94
CA GLN A 316 -9.82 1.71 14.19
C GLN A 316 -9.61 0.51 15.12
N SER A 317 -10.62 -0.35 15.27
CA SER A 317 -10.50 -1.56 16.09
C SER A 317 -9.51 -2.57 15.53
N ARG A 318 -9.38 -2.73 14.21
CA ARG A 318 -8.33 -3.56 13.58
C ARG A 318 -6.93 -3.01 13.84
N GLU A 319 -6.73 -1.70 13.68
CA GLU A 319 -5.44 -1.06 13.96
C GLU A 319 -5.02 -1.28 15.42
N HIS A 320 -5.94 -1.12 16.37
CA HIS A 320 -5.68 -1.36 17.79
C HIS A 320 -5.47 -2.85 18.11
N LEU A 321 -6.19 -3.77 17.46
CA LEU A 321 -6.03 -5.21 17.66
C LEU A 321 -4.63 -5.66 17.24
N VAL A 322 -4.16 -5.19 16.08
CA VAL A 322 -2.79 -5.42 15.62
C VAL A 322 -1.78 -4.87 16.62
N LEU A 323 -1.99 -3.65 17.14
CA LEU A 323 -1.10 -3.08 18.16
C LEU A 323 -1.12 -3.85 19.49
N TYR A 324 -2.24 -4.45 19.88
CA TYR A 324 -2.35 -5.19 21.14
C TYR A 324 -1.75 -6.59 21.03
N LEU A 325 -1.94 -7.28 19.91
CA LEU A 325 -1.24 -8.52 19.58
C LEU A 325 0.29 -8.32 19.61
N ARG A 326 0.77 -7.17 19.13
CA ARG A 326 2.18 -6.77 19.27
C ARG A 326 2.63 -6.60 20.73
N LYS A 327 1.74 -6.24 21.67
CA LYS A 327 2.09 -5.96 23.08
C LYS A 327 2.02 -7.17 24.02
N ILE A 328 1.09 -8.10 23.79
CA ILE A 328 0.98 -9.32 24.59
C ILE A 328 2.25 -10.17 24.41
N LYS A 329 2.75 -10.26 23.18
CA LYS A 329 3.99 -10.99 22.86
C LYS A 329 5.21 -10.45 23.61
N ASN A 330 5.34 -9.13 23.72
CA ASN A 330 6.43 -8.47 24.46
C ASN A 330 6.34 -8.59 26.01
N ARG A 331 5.28 -9.17 26.57
CA ARG A 331 5.12 -9.39 28.03
C ARG A 331 5.33 -10.84 28.46
N GLN A 332 5.47 -11.76 27.50
CA GLN A 332 5.80 -13.16 27.75
C GLN A 332 7.31 -13.44 27.56
N GLU A 333 8.07 -12.41 27.19
CA GLU A 333 9.51 -12.24 27.44
C GLU A 333 9.74 -11.71 28.86
#